data_AF-A0A349LVQ3-F1
#
_entry.id   AF-A0A349LVQ3-F1
#
_cell.length_a   1.000
_cell.length_b   1.000
_cell.length_c   1.000
_cell.angle_alpha   90.00
_cell.angle_beta   90.00
_cell.angle_gamma   90.00
#
_symmetry.space_group_name_H-M   'P 1'
#
loop_
_entity.id
_entity.type
_entity.pdbx_description
1 polymer ?
#
loop_
_entity_poly.entity_id
_entity_poly.type
_entity_poly.pdbx_seq_one_letter_code
_entity_poly.pdbx_strand_id
1 'polypeptide(L)'
;MKSLNRILVIVIGAVMMALITYATYACFRIASAQQDAAMLRMHLESQQKQVQLLSAAVESADVELQRMRKEREKLAAIQSEYELRIAIINKQNAALSKAVSTIEHSTDESVQSWASAELPADAVGVLQHRANEGSSTDQNGNTAATRQHAINELPTTTL
;
A
#
# COMPACT_ATOMS: atom_id res chain seq x y z
N MET A 1 6.09 41.32 89.95
CA MET A 1 7.00 40.40 89.24
C MET A 1 6.34 39.09 88.78
N LYS A 2 5.50 38.40 89.58
CA LYS A 2 4.84 37.14 89.17
C LYS A 2 3.85 37.26 87.99
N SER A 3 3.17 38.41 87.82
CA SER A 3 2.26 38.65 86.68
C SER A 3 2.98 38.90 85.36
N LEU A 4 4.15 39.55 85.39
CA LEU A 4 4.95 39.87 84.20
C LEU A 4 5.52 38.60 83.54
N ASN A 5 6.05 37.67 84.34
CA ASN A 5 6.58 36.39 83.83
C ASN A 5 5.48 35.51 83.22
N ARG A 6 4.24 35.56 83.73
CA ARG A 6 3.11 34.83 83.14
C ARG A 6 2.72 35.38 81.77
N ILE A 7 2.71 36.70 81.60
CA ILE A 7 2.43 37.34 80.31
C ILE A 7 3.51 36.99 79.28
N LEU A 8 4.78 36.99 79.69
CA LEU A 8 5.91 36.68 78.81
C LEU A 8 5.86 35.24 78.29
N VAL A 9 5.50 34.27 79.14
CA VAL A 9 5.32 32.86 78.73
C VAL A 9 4.16 32.69 77.75
N ILE A 10 3.05 33.41 77.95
CA ILE A 10 1.89 33.34 77.03
C ILE A 10 2.26 33.92 75.65
N VAL A 11 2.99 35.03 75.61
CA VAL A 11 3.43 35.65 74.34
C VAL A 11 4.39 34.74 73.58
N ILE A 12 5.39 34.15 74.27
CA ILE A 12 6.30 33.18 73.64
C ILE A 12 5.53 31.96 73.13
N GLY A 13 4.58 31.44 73.90
CA GLY A 13 3.73 30.33 73.50
C GLY A 13 2.89 30.64 72.25
N ALA A 14 2.32 31.84 72.17
CA ALA A 14 1.55 32.29 71.01
C ALA A 14 2.43 32.44 69.75
N VAL A 15 3.64 32.99 69.90
CA VAL A 15 4.61 33.11 68.79
C VAL A 15 5.06 31.73 68.30
N MET A 16 5.35 30.79 69.20
CA MET A 16 5.71 29.42 68.83
C MET A 16 4.57 28.72 68.08
N MET A 17 3.33 28.87 68.53
CA MET A 17 2.17 28.32 67.83
C MET A 17 2.01 28.92 66.44
N ALA A 18 2.17 30.24 66.29
CA ALA A 18 2.08 30.91 64.99
C ALA A 18 3.16 30.40 64.02
N LEU A 19 4.40 30.23 64.48
CA LEU A 19 5.50 29.69 63.68
C LEU A 19 5.24 28.25 63.21
N ILE A 20 4.72 27.38 64.09
CA ILE A 20 4.39 25.99 63.74
C ILE A 20 3.26 25.96 62.69
N THR A 21 2.22 26.77 62.86
CA THR A 21 1.12 26.85 61.87
C THR A 21 1.60 27.38 60.52
N TYR A 22 2.52 28.34 60.50
CA TYR A 22 3.08 28.84 59.25
C TYR A 22 3.98 27.81 58.56
N ALA A 23 4.85 27.13 59.32
CA ALA A 23 5.75 26.12 58.78
C ALA A 23 4.98 24.93 58.18
N THR A 24 3.92 24.48 58.85
CA THR A 24 3.06 23.40 58.35
C THR A 24 2.31 23.82 57.09
N TYR A 25 1.76 25.04 57.05
CA TYR A 25 1.12 25.59 55.85
C TYR A 25 2.08 25.70 54.66
N ALA A 26 3.29 26.23 54.90
CA ALA A 26 4.31 26.37 53.86
C ALA A 26 4.76 25.00 53.32
N CYS A 27 4.98 24.02 54.21
CA CYS A 27 5.34 22.66 53.82
C CYS A 27 4.26 22.01 52.95
N PHE A 28 2.98 22.14 53.34
CA PHE A 28 1.85 21.62 52.56
C PHE A 28 1.73 22.28 51.18
N ARG A 29 1.91 23.61 51.09
CA ARG A 29 1.94 24.36 49.83
C ARG A 29 3.05 23.90 48.89
N ILE A 30 4.25 23.67 49.42
CA ILE A 30 5.40 23.22 48.62
C ILE A 30 5.17 21.78 48.15
N ALA A 31 4.68 20.90 49.03
CA ALA A 31 4.39 19.51 48.67
C ALA A 31 3.30 19.40 47.59
N SER A 32 2.22 20.18 47.71
CA SER A 32 1.17 20.24 46.68
C SER A 32 1.69 20.82 45.36
N ALA A 33 2.45 21.92 45.40
CA ALA A 33 3.07 22.48 44.19
C ALA A 33 4.04 21.50 43.50
N GLN A 34 4.76 20.67 44.26
CA GLN A 34 5.61 19.61 43.71
C GLN A 34 4.79 18.50 43.04
N GLN A 35 3.66 18.09 43.62
CA GLN A 35 2.76 17.12 43.02
C GLN A 35 2.15 17.64 41.72
N ASP A 36 1.71 18.90 41.70
CA ASP A 36 1.16 19.54 40.49
C ASP A 36 2.22 19.61 39.38
N ALA A 37 3.45 20.00 39.72
CA ALA A 37 4.55 20.02 38.76
C ALA A 37 4.89 18.62 38.22
N ALA A 38 4.84 17.58 39.06
CA ALA A 38 5.06 16.20 38.63
C ALA A 38 3.93 15.71 37.71
N MET A 39 2.68 16.02 38.03
CA MET A 39 1.53 15.67 37.20
C MET A 39 1.57 16.37 35.84
N LEU A 40 1.89 17.68 35.82
CA LEU A 40 2.07 18.42 34.56
C LEU A 40 3.17 17.81 33.68
N ARG A 41 4.29 17.40 34.28
CA ARG A 41 5.38 16.73 33.55
C ARG A 41 4.93 15.41 32.95
N MET A 42 4.24 14.57 33.71
CA MET A 42 3.68 13.31 33.18
C MET A 42 2.69 13.58 32.04
N HIS A 43 1.87 14.63 32.15
CA HIS A 43 0.92 14.99 31.10
C HIS A 43 1.63 15.47 29.83
N LEU A 44 2.66 16.30 29.97
CA LEU A 44 3.51 16.74 28.86
C LEU A 44 4.19 15.57 28.16
N GLU A 45 4.80 14.66 28.92
CA GLU A 45 5.44 13.46 28.36
C GLU A 45 4.43 12.56 27.64
N SER A 46 3.23 12.42 28.20
CA SER A 46 2.14 11.66 27.58
C SER A 46 1.71 12.30 26.25
N GLN A 47 1.48 13.61 26.24
CA GLN A 47 1.12 14.34 25.02
C GLN A 47 2.24 14.27 23.98
N GLN A 48 3.50 14.41 24.39
CA GLN A 48 4.64 14.30 23.49
C GLN A 48 4.72 12.91 22.84
N LYS A 49 4.47 11.84 23.61
CA LYS A 49 4.37 10.48 23.08
C LYS A 49 3.21 10.33 22.09
N GLN A 50 2.05 10.89 22.40
CA GLN A 50 0.90 10.86 21.48
C GLN A 50 1.22 11.56 20.17
N VAL A 51 1.88 12.72 20.21
CA VAL A 51 2.32 13.46 19.02
C VAL A 51 3.32 12.64 18.20
N GLN A 52 4.30 12.00 18.85
CA GLN A 52 5.28 11.14 18.14
C GLN A 52 4.64 9.92 17.48
N LEU A 53 3.68 9.28 18.15
CA LEU A 53 2.92 8.17 17.58
C LEU A 53 2.08 8.63 16.40
N LEU A 54 1.40 9.77 16.53
CA LEU A 54 0.58 10.32 15.47
C LEU A 54 1.43 10.74 14.27
N SER A 55 2.59 11.35 14.49
CA SER A 55 3.51 11.70 13.39
C SER A 55 4.04 10.46 12.67
N ALA A 56 4.40 9.41 13.41
CA ALA A 56 4.84 8.15 12.80
C ALA A 56 3.71 7.46 12.01
N ALA A 57 2.48 7.54 12.50
CA ALA A 57 1.30 7.03 11.80
C ALA A 57 0.97 7.83 10.53
N VAL A 58 1.13 9.15 10.57
CA VAL A 58 0.96 10.01 9.38
C VAL A 58 2.05 9.72 8.35
N GLU A 59 3.30 9.60 8.77
CA GLU A 59 4.41 9.29 7.87
C GLU A 59 4.23 7.93 7.18
N SER A 60 3.80 6.90 7.93
CA SER A 60 3.52 5.59 7.33
C SER A 60 2.33 5.62 6.37
N ALA A 61 1.27 6.36 6.70
CA ALA A 61 0.13 6.56 5.81
C ALA A 61 0.50 7.30 4.52
N ASP A 62 1.39 8.31 4.61
CA ASP A 62 1.88 9.04 3.43
C ASP A 62 2.71 8.14 2.51
N VAL A 63 3.56 7.28 3.06
CA VAL A 63 4.33 6.28 2.28
C VAL A 63 3.38 5.31 1.56
N GLU A 64 2.35 4.82 2.24
CA GLU A 64 1.37 3.92 1.64
C GLU A 64 0.54 4.61 0.56
N LEU A 65 0.11 5.85 0.77
CA LEU A 65 -0.57 6.66 -0.24
C LEU A 65 0.29 6.86 -1.48
N GLN A 66 1.58 7.17 -1.32
CA GLN A 66 2.50 7.29 -2.45
C GLN A 66 2.65 5.97 -3.22
N ARG A 67 2.72 4.85 -2.50
CA ARG A 67 2.77 3.52 -3.13
C ARG A 67 1.50 3.24 -3.93
N MET A 68 0.33 3.44 -3.35
CA MET A 68 -0.96 3.23 -4.01
C MET A 68 -1.13 4.13 -5.24
N ARG A 69 -0.64 5.36 -5.19
CA ARG A 69 -0.61 6.26 -6.37
C ARG A 69 0.24 5.68 -7.49
N LYS A 70 1.46 5.22 -7.19
CA LYS A 70 2.33 4.57 -8.20
C LYS A 70 1.72 3.30 -8.76
N GLU A 71 1.05 2.50 -7.94
CA GLU A 71 0.36 1.29 -8.40
C GLU A 71 -0.83 1.65 -9.32
N ARG A 72 -1.61 2.69 -8.99
CA ARG A 72 -2.66 3.20 -9.88
C ARG A 72 -2.14 3.74 -11.21
N GLU A 73 -1.03 4.47 -11.20
CA GLU A 73 -0.40 4.97 -12.44
C GLU A 73 0.05 3.81 -13.34
N LYS A 74 0.64 2.76 -12.77
CA LYS A 74 1.00 1.55 -13.51
C LYS A 74 -0.22 0.84 -14.09
N LEU A 75 -1.28 0.69 -13.30
CA LEU A 75 -2.53 0.09 -13.76
C LEU A 75 -3.18 0.90 -14.88
N ALA A 76 -3.16 2.23 -14.79
CA ALA A 76 -3.66 3.10 -15.85
C ALA A 76 -2.84 2.96 -17.13
N ALA A 77 -1.51 2.88 -17.03
CA ALA A 77 -0.63 2.63 -18.17
C ALA A 77 -0.96 1.28 -18.83
N ILE A 78 -1.07 0.21 -18.03
CA ILE A 78 -1.44 -1.13 -18.51
C ILE A 78 -2.82 -1.11 -19.20
N GLN A 79 -3.81 -0.44 -18.59
CA GLN A 79 -5.15 -0.33 -19.16
C GLN A 79 -5.12 0.37 -20.53
N SER A 80 -4.40 1.49 -20.64
CA SER A 80 -4.25 2.19 -21.93
C SER A 80 -3.57 1.34 -23.00
N GLU A 81 -2.58 0.52 -22.61
CA GLU A 81 -1.94 -0.41 -23.54
C GLU A 81 -2.93 -1.50 -24.01
N TYR A 82 -3.73 -2.05 -23.11
CA TYR A 82 -4.77 -3.03 -23.46
C TYR A 82 -5.84 -2.43 -24.37
N GLU A 83 -6.31 -1.22 -24.09
CA GLU A 83 -7.28 -0.52 -24.94
C GLU A 83 -6.73 -0.32 -26.36
N LEU A 84 -5.46 0.04 -26.48
CA LEU A 84 -4.78 0.18 -27.78
C LEU A 84 -4.69 -1.17 -28.50
N ARG A 85 -4.28 -2.23 -27.80
CA ARG A 85 -4.21 -3.59 -28.37
C ARG A 85 -5.58 -4.07 -28.85
N ILE A 86 -6.64 -3.87 -28.07
CA ILE A 86 -8.01 -4.20 -28.46
C ILE A 86 -8.42 -3.41 -29.71
N ALA A 87 -8.11 -2.11 -29.78
CA ALA A 87 -8.40 -1.30 -30.95
C ALA A 87 -7.68 -1.82 -32.21
N ILE A 88 -6.42 -2.22 -32.09
CA ILE A 88 -5.67 -2.85 -33.20
C ILE A 88 -6.33 -4.15 -33.65
N ILE A 89 -6.63 -5.05 -32.70
CA ILE A 89 -7.26 -6.35 -32.99
C ILE A 89 -8.59 -6.13 -33.68
N ASN A 90 -9.42 -5.21 -33.20
CA ASN A 90 -10.70 -4.88 -33.82
C ASN A 90 -10.53 -4.34 -35.24
N LYS A 91 -9.54 -3.49 -35.48
CA LYS A 91 -9.24 -2.98 -36.82
C LYS A 91 -8.77 -4.09 -37.76
N GLN A 92 -7.91 -4.98 -37.30
CA GLN A 92 -7.46 -6.14 -38.07
C GLN A 92 -8.63 -7.08 -38.38
N ASN A 93 -9.47 -7.36 -37.40
CA ASN A 93 -10.63 -8.22 -37.55
C ASN A 93 -11.64 -7.63 -38.55
N ALA A 94 -11.89 -6.32 -38.49
CA ALA A 94 -12.73 -5.64 -39.47
C ALA A 94 -12.15 -5.71 -40.90
N ALA A 95 -10.83 -5.54 -41.05
CA ALA A 95 -10.16 -5.66 -42.35
C ALA A 95 -10.23 -7.09 -42.91
N LEU A 96 -9.97 -8.10 -42.06
CA LEU A 96 -10.10 -9.52 -42.40
C LEU A 96 -11.53 -9.87 -42.79
N SER A 97 -12.52 -9.45 -42.01
CA SER A 97 -13.95 -9.67 -42.30
C SER A 97 -14.34 -9.08 -43.66
N LYS A 98 -13.85 -7.89 -43.98
CA LYS A 98 -14.06 -7.27 -45.29
C LYS A 98 -13.39 -8.06 -46.42
N ALA A 99 -12.17 -8.54 -46.21
CA ALA A 99 -11.46 -9.34 -47.20
C ALA A 99 -12.18 -10.68 -47.46
N VAL A 100 -12.62 -11.37 -46.41
CA VAL A 100 -13.44 -12.59 -46.50
C VAL A 100 -14.71 -12.31 -47.29
N SER A 101 -15.47 -11.28 -46.92
CA SER A 101 -16.68 -10.90 -47.65
C SER A 101 -16.42 -10.61 -49.13
N THR A 102 -15.30 -9.97 -49.46
CA THR A 102 -14.91 -9.71 -50.86
C THR A 102 -14.62 -11.00 -51.62
N ILE A 103 -14.00 -11.98 -50.99
CA ILE A 103 -13.70 -13.29 -51.58
C ILE A 103 -14.99 -14.10 -51.78
N GLU A 104 -15.86 -14.12 -50.78
CA GLU A 104 -17.17 -14.80 -50.84
C GLU A 104 -18.09 -14.24 -51.94
N HIS A 105 -17.97 -12.95 -52.25
CA HIS A 105 -18.75 -12.26 -53.28
C HIS A 105 -17.94 -11.96 -54.56
N SER A 106 -16.86 -12.71 -54.80
CA SER A 106 -16.04 -12.57 -56.00
C SER A 106 -16.84 -12.90 -57.26
N THR A 107 -16.60 -12.19 -58.35
CA THR A 107 -17.21 -12.45 -59.68
C THR A 107 -16.66 -13.69 -60.37
N ASP A 108 -15.55 -14.25 -59.86
CA ASP A 108 -14.94 -15.48 -60.37
C ASP A 108 -15.58 -16.69 -59.67
N GLU A 109 -16.31 -17.49 -60.45
CA GLU A 109 -17.08 -18.65 -60.00
C GLU A 109 -16.17 -19.72 -59.35
N SER A 110 -14.91 -19.82 -59.77
CA SER A 110 -13.94 -20.75 -59.16
C SER A 110 -13.53 -20.31 -57.75
N VAL A 111 -13.33 -19.00 -57.55
CA VAL A 111 -12.96 -18.41 -56.26
C VAL A 111 -14.15 -18.45 -55.30
N GLN A 112 -15.36 -18.17 -55.81
CA GLN A 112 -16.58 -18.24 -55.02
C GLN A 112 -16.89 -19.66 -54.57
N SER A 113 -16.76 -20.66 -55.45
CA SER A 113 -17.00 -22.06 -55.09
C SER A 113 -15.99 -22.60 -54.08
N TRP A 114 -14.72 -22.20 -54.18
CA TRP A 114 -13.70 -22.54 -53.18
C TRP A 114 -13.97 -21.87 -51.83
N ALA A 115 -14.37 -20.60 -51.83
CA ALA A 115 -14.69 -19.86 -50.60
C ALA A 115 -15.94 -20.40 -49.88
N SER A 116 -16.90 -20.92 -50.65
CA SER A 116 -18.15 -21.49 -50.14
C SER A 116 -18.03 -22.97 -49.76
N ALA A 117 -16.88 -23.60 -50.04
CA ALA A 117 -16.66 -24.99 -49.69
C ALA A 117 -16.55 -25.13 -48.16
N GLU A 118 -17.46 -25.90 -47.56
CA GLU A 118 -17.44 -26.18 -46.13
C GLU A 118 -16.10 -26.83 -45.74
N LEU A 119 -15.45 -26.29 -44.71
CA LEU A 119 -14.23 -26.90 -44.19
C LEU A 119 -14.56 -28.31 -43.67
N PRO A 120 -13.73 -29.33 -43.97
CA PRO A 120 -13.88 -30.65 -43.40
C PRO A 120 -13.97 -30.60 -41.88
N ALA A 121 -14.90 -31.36 -41.28
CA ALA A 121 -15.16 -31.34 -39.84
C ALA A 121 -13.88 -31.59 -38.99
N ASP A 122 -12.95 -32.38 -39.51
CA ASP A 122 -11.65 -32.66 -38.90
C ASP A 122 -10.77 -31.39 -38.79
N ALA A 123 -10.78 -30.54 -39.81
CA ALA A 123 -10.05 -29.28 -39.79
C ALA A 123 -10.66 -28.29 -38.79
N VAL A 124 -11.99 -28.27 -38.67
CA VAL A 124 -12.72 -27.46 -37.67
C VAL A 124 -12.38 -27.93 -36.25
N GLY A 125 -12.33 -29.24 -36.02
CA GLY A 125 -11.95 -29.83 -34.74
C GLY A 125 -10.53 -29.46 -34.30
N VAL A 126 -9.56 -29.52 -35.21
CA VAL A 126 -8.17 -29.11 -34.94
C VAL A 126 -8.06 -27.60 -34.64
N LEU A 127 -8.79 -26.77 -35.38
CA LEU A 127 -8.81 -25.32 -35.14
C LEU A 127 -9.46 -24.97 -33.80
N GLN A 128 -10.57 -25.61 -33.42
CA GLN A 128 -11.18 -25.45 -32.11
C GLN A 128 -10.29 -25.95 -30.98
N HIS A 129 -9.62 -27.09 -31.17
CA HIS A 129 -8.69 -27.62 -30.17
C HIS A 129 -7.53 -26.66 -29.92
N ARG A 130 -6.88 -26.15 -30.99
CA ARG A 130 -5.83 -25.13 -30.85
C ARG A 130 -6.33 -23.80 -30.27
N ALA A 131 -7.53 -23.36 -30.64
CA ALA A 131 -8.12 -22.16 -30.07
C ALA A 131 -8.32 -22.30 -28.55
N ASN A 132 -8.71 -23.49 -28.09
CA ASN A 132 -8.87 -23.80 -26.67
C ASN A 132 -7.52 -23.96 -25.95
N GLU A 133 -6.52 -24.57 -26.57
CA GLU A 133 -5.16 -24.71 -26.02
C GLU A 133 -4.40 -23.37 -25.94
N GLY A 134 -4.60 -22.47 -26.91
CA GLY A 134 -4.03 -21.11 -26.87
C GLY A 134 -4.64 -20.21 -25.77
N SER A 135 -5.79 -20.60 -25.19
CA SER A 135 -6.47 -19.87 -24.13
C SER A 135 -6.03 -20.28 -22.71
N SER A 136 -5.17 -21.29 -22.54
CA SER A 136 -4.50 -21.58 -21.27
C SER A 136 -3.21 -20.77 -21.18
N THR A 137 -3.32 -19.44 -21.17
CA THR A 137 -2.21 -18.62 -20.66
C THR A 137 -2.14 -18.83 -19.15
N ASP A 138 -0.99 -19.31 -18.69
CA ASP A 138 -0.55 -19.46 -17.30
C ASP A 138 -1.40 -18.71 -16.27
N GLN A 139 -2.25 -19.44 -15.54
CA GLN A 139 -2.86 -18.96 -14.31
C GLN A 139 -1.86 -18.87 -13.14
N ASN A 140 -0.56 -19.10 -13.36
CA ASN A 140 0.47 -18.94 -12.33
C ASN A 140 1.49 -17.88 -12.75
N GLY A 141 1.30 -16.67 -12.23
CA GLY A 141 2.22 -15.54 -12.40
C GLY A 141 3.55 -15.75 -11.67
N ASN A 142 4.42 -16.62 -12.19
CA ASN A 142 5.78 -16.74 -11.70
C ASN A 142 6.80 -17.05 -12.82
N THR A 143 7.05 -16.07 -13.69
CA THR A 143 8.21 -16.08 -14.60
C THR A 143 9.45 -15.55 -13.87
N ALA A 144 9.93 -16.33 -12.91
CA ALA A 144 11.20 -16.10 -12.24
C ALA A 144 11.99 -17.40 -12.05
N ALA A 145 12.13 -18.24 -13.08
CA ALA A 145 13.07 -19.37 -13.04
C ALA A 145 13.33 -20.02 -14.42
N THR A 146 13.84 -19.28 -15.41
CA THR A 146 14.50 -19.93 -16.57
C THR A 146 15.61 -19.07 -17.15
N ARG A 147 16.55 -18.68 -16.29
CA ARG A 147 17.89 -18.21 -16.69
C ARG A 147 18.90 -18.82 -15.74
N GLN A 148 19.17 -20.12 -15.91
CA GLN A 148 20.39 -20.77 -15.43
C GLN A 148 20.39 -22.22 -15.91
N HIS A 149 21.53 -22.65 -16.45
CA HIS A 149 21.87 -24.01 -16.87
C HIS A 149 21.38 -24.52 -18.23
N ALA A 150 21.90 -23.90 -19.29
CA ALA A 150 22.34 -24.63 -20.49
C ALA A 150 23.59 -23.93 -21.07
N ILE A 151 24.64 -23.82 -20.26
CA ILE A 151 26.02 -23.57 -20.71
C ILE A 151 26.82 -24.79 -20.27
N ASN A 152 26.91 -25.74 -21.19
CA ASN A 152 27.65 -27.02 -21.23
C ASN A 152 26.73 -27.84 -22.15
N GLU A 153 27.02 -28.00 -23.44
CA GLU A 153 28.22 -28.65 -23.95
C GLU A 153 28.59 -28.06 -25.34
N LEU A 154 29.82 -27.57 -25.50
CA LEU A 154 30.46 -27.44 -26.81
C LEU A 154 31.23 -28.74 -27.07
N PRO A 155 30.99 -29.48 -28.16
CA PRO A 155 31.95 -30.47 -28.62
C PRO A 155 33.11 -29.78 -29.34
N THR A 156 34.30 -29.87 -28.74
CA THR A 156 35.58 -29.51 -29.33
C THR A 156 35.83 -30.37 -30.57
N THR A 157 35.80 -29.75 -31.75
CA THR A 157 36.33 -30.36 -32.99
C THR A 157 37.85 -30.36 -32.93
N THR A 158 38.46 -31.54 -32.82
CA THR A 158 39.88 -31.75 -33.18
C THR A 158 39.95 -32.39 -34.55
N LEU A 159 40.62 -31.68 -35.45
CA LEU A 159 41.28 -32.17 -36.67
C LEU A 159 42.38 -33.18 -36.32
#